data_AF-A0A480ADJ1-F1
#
_entry.id   AF-A0A480ADJ1-F1
#
_cell.length_a   1.000
_cell.length_b   1.000
_cell.length_c   1.000
_cell.angle_alpha   90.00
_cell.angle_beta   90.00
_cell.angle_gamma   90.00
#
_symmetry.space_group_name_H-M   'P 1'
#
loop_
_entity.id
_entity.type
_entity.pdbx_description
1 polymer ?
#
loop_
_entity_poly.entity_id
_entity_poly.type
_entity_poly.pdbx_seq_one_letter_code
_entity_poly.pdbx_strand_id
1 'polypeptide(L)'
;MSTEGNPANVPQEALTALVDTFVQKGHPRQYAEAMATSIIFQTDLDLRNAQIANLLGWLKQEHNDIYPLALDVVGKTSAEFERRVRQG
;
A
#
# COMPACT_ATOMS: atom_id res chain seq x y z
N MET A 1 -4.42 -12.21 22.67
CA MET A 1 -4.39 -10.78 22.29
C MET A 1 -4.12 -10.74 20.80
N SER A 2 -5.18 -10.61 19.99
CA SER A 2 -5.05 -10.52 18.54
C SER A 2 -4.73 -9.07 18.18
N THR A 3 -3.46 -8.74 18.05
CA THR A 3 -3.01 -7.51 17.38
C THR A 3 -3.05 -7.74 15.88
N GLU A 4 -4.19 -8.15 15.35
CA GLU A 4 -4.45 -8.00 13.92
C GLU A 4 -4.83 -6.53 13.74
N GLY A 5 -3.80 -5.70 13.64
CA GLY A 5 -3.96 -4.30 13.25
C GLY A 5 -4.67 -4.32 11.90
N ASN A 6 -5.96 -3.98 11.92
CA ASN A 6 -6.79 -3.83 10.75
C ASN A 6 -5.97 -2.98 9.75
N PRO A 7 -5.50 -3.53 8.61
CA PRO A 7 -4.83 -2.71 7.62
C PRO A 7 -5.82 -1.59 7.31
N ALA A 8 -5.39 -0.33 7.53
CA ALA A 8 -6.26 0.83 7.46
C ALA A 8 -7.06 0.74 6.16
N ASN A 9 -8.33 0.30 6.26
CA ASN A 9 -9.22 0.27 5.11
C ASN A 9 -9.24 1.69 4.60
N VAL A 10 -9.00 1.88 3.31
CA VAL A 10 -9.21 3.18 2.70
C VAL A 10 -10.62 3.61 3.07
N PRO A 11 -10.77 4.74 3.78
CA PRO A 11 -12.10 5.15 4.18
C PRO A 11 -12.91 5.36 2.90
N GLN A 12 -14.05 4.68 2.79
CA GLN A 12 -15.02 4.89 1.70
C GLN A 12 -15.28 6.40 1.48
N GLU A 13 -15.17 7.18 2.56
CA GLU A 13 -15.22 8.64 2.60
C GLU A 13 -14.16 9.31 1.71
N ALA A 14 -12.92 8.84 1.69
CA ALA A 14 -11.85 9.38 0.84
C ALA A 14 -12.14 9.13 -0.65
N LEU A 15 -12.67 7.95 -0.98
CA LEU A 15 -13.08 7.62 -2.34
C LEU A 15 -14.20 8.54 -2.81
N THR A 16 -15.25 8.68 -2.00
CA THR A 16 -16.38 9.57 -2.30
C THR A 16 -15.92 11.02 -2.47
N ALA A 17 -15.08 11.54 -1.57
CA ALA A 17 -14.58 12.91 -1.66
C ALA A 17 -13.74 13.16 -2.92
N LEU A 18 -12.93 12.19 -3.34
CA LEU A 18 -12.14 12.29 -4.57
C LEU A 18 -13.04 12.27 -5.81
N VAL A 19 -14.04 11.39 -5.85
CA VAL A 19 -15.03 11.36 -6.95
C VAL A 19 -15.74 12.69 -7.08
N ASP A 20 -16.25 13.23 -5.97
CA ASP A 20 -16.95 14.52 -5.95
C ASP A 20 -16.04 15.65 -6.45
N THR A 21 -14.77 15.64 -6.06
CA THR A 21 -13.77 16.62 -6.54
C THR A 21 -13.62 16.58 -8.06
N PHE A 22 -13.55 15.39 -8.66
CA PHE A 22 -13.44 15.26 -10.12
C PHE A 22 -14.74 15.63 -10.85
N VAL A 23 -15.90 15.28 -10.29
CA VAL A 23 -17.21 15.67 -10.84
C VAL A 23 -17.37 17.20 -10.80
N GLN A 24 -16.98 17.85 -9.70
CA GLN A 24 -17.02 19.31 -9.58
C GLN A 24 -16.08 20.02 -10.57
N LYS A 25 -15.00 19.35 -11.00
CA LYS A 25 -14.10 19.82 -12.07
C LYS A 25 -14.66 19.60 -13.48
N GLY A 26 -15.87 19.03 -13.61
CA GLY A 26 -16.56 18.82 -14.88
C GLY A 26 -16.25 17.48 -15.55
N HIS A 27 -15.58 16.55 -14.86
CA HIS A 27 -15.31 15.23 -15.43
C HIS A 27 -16.54 14.30 -15.34
N PRO A 28 -16.73 13.40 -16.33
CA PRO A 28 -17.74 12.35 -16.25
C PRO A 28 -17.54 11.46 -15.01
N ARG A 29 -18.64 11.02 -14.39
CA ARG A 29 -18.60 10.22 -13.16
C ARG A 29 -17.77 8.95 -13.29
N GLN A 30 -17.87 8.22 -14.40
CA GLN A 30 -17.07 7.01 -14.64
C GLN A 30 -15.56 7.30 -14.65
N TYR A 31 -15.16 8.43 -15.23
CA TYR A 31 -13.76 8.87 -15.20
C TYR A 31 -13.34 9.25 -13.77
N ALA A 32 -14.18 10.00 -13.05
CA ALA A 32 -13.93 10.39 -11.66
C ALA A 32 -13.72 9.16 -10.75
N GLU A 33 -14.56 8.13 -10.89
CA GLU A 33 -14.46 6.87 -10.15
C GLU A 33 -13.17 6.11 -10.46
N ALA A 34 -12.79 6.01 -11.74
CA ALA A 34 -11.54 5.35 -12.14
C ALA A 34 -10.29 6.08 -11.60
N MET A 35 -10.29 7.41 -11.68
CA MET A 35 -9.20 8.24 -11.17
C MET A 35 -9.09 8.18 -9.64
N ALA A 36 -10.21 8.32 -8.94
CA ALA A 36 -10.25 8.24 -7.48
C ALA A 36 -9.75 6.89 -6.97
N THR A 37 -10.17 5.79 -7.62
CA THR A 37 -9.70 4.44 -7.30
C THR A 37 -8.19 4.30 -7.50
N SER A 38 -7.67 4.83 -8.62
CA SER A 38 -6.24 4.77 -8.93
C SER A 38 -5.39 5.56 -7.92
N ILE A 39 -5.85 6.75 -7.53
CA ILE A 39 -5.19 7.60 -6.53
C ILE A 39 -5.14 6.90 -5.18
N ILE A 40 -6.26 6.30 -4.77
CA ILE A 40 -6.34 5.54 -3.53
C ILE A 40 -5.37 4.37 -3.54
N PHE A 41 -5.40 3.57 -4.60
CA PHE A 41 -4.53 2.41 -4.72
C PHE A 41 -3.04 2.81 -4.66
N GLN A 42 -2.67 3.88 -5.34
CA GLN A 42 -1.30 4.40 -5.28
C GLN A 42 -0.93 4.87 -3.86
N THR A 43 -1.82 5.60 -3.22
CA THR A 43 -1.61 6.12 -1.85
C THR A 43 -1.42 4.97 -0.85
N ASP A 44 -2.19 3.90 -0.99
CA ASP A 44 -2.06 2.70 -0.15
C ASP A 44 -0.71 2.00 -0.35
N LEU A 45 -0.28 1.84 -1.60
CA LEU A 45 1.03 1.26 -1.91
C LEU A 45 2.16 2.09 -1.29
N ASP A 46 2.08 3.42 -1.41
CA ASP A 46 3.07 4.32 -0.82
C ASP A 46 3.09 4.21 0.71
N LEU A 47 1.92 4.15 1.35
CA LEU A 47 1.79 3.98 2.80
C LEU A 47 2.37 2.63 3.27
N ARG A 48 2.05 1.54 2.56
CA ARG A 48 2.59 0.21 2.87
C ARG A 48 4.11 0.18 2.74
N ASN A 49 4.65 0.78 1.68
CA ASN A 49 6.09 0.89 1.47
C ASN A 49 6.76 1.69 2.59
N ALA A 50 6.18 2.83 2.98
CA ALA A 50 6.69 3.64 4.08
C ALA A 50 6.68 2.88 5.42
N GLN A 51 5.62 2.12 5.71
CA GLN A 51 5.54 1.32 6.93
C GLN A 51 6.58 0.20 6.97
N ILE A 52 6.80 -0.50 5.85
CA ILE A 52 7.84 -1.53 5.75
C ILE A 52 9.23 -0.89 5.91
N ALA A 53 9.48 0.24 5.25
CA ALA A 53 10.74 0.97 5.37
C ALA A 53 11.02 1.40 6.82
N ASN A 54 10.01 1.92 7.51
CA ASN A 54 10.12 2.31 8.92
C ASN A 54 10.39 1.09 9.82
N LEU A 55 9.68 -0.02 9.59
CA LEU A 55 9.90 -1.27 10.34
C LEU A 55 11.32 -1.80 10.14
N LEU A 56 11.81 -1.84 8.90
CA LEU A 56 13.18 -2.27 8.59
C LEU A 56 14.23 -1.31 9.18
N GLY A 57 13.95 -0.01 9.17
CA GLY A 57 14.80 1.01 9.80
C GLY A 57 14.92 0.79 11.32
N TRP A 58 13.79 0.56 11.99
CA TRP A 58 13.76 0.23 13.41
C TRP A 58 14.51 -1.07 13.72
N LEU A 59 14.30 -2.14 12.93
CA LEU A 59 15.04 -3.40 13.09
C LEU A 59 16.55 -3.21 12.92
N LYS A 60 16.99 -2.40 11.96
CA LYS A 60 18.41 -2.11 11.76
C LYS A 60 19.04 -1.41 12.96
N GLN A 61 18.29 -0.53 13.62
CA GLN A 61 18.77 0.27 14.75
C GLN A 61 18.75 -0.53 16.07
N GLU A 62 17.64 -1.20 16.36
CA GLU A 62 17.37 -1.79 17.68
C GLU A 62 17.58 -3.32 17.71
N HIS A 63 17.54 -4.00 16.56
CA HIS A 63 17.50 -5.46 16.44
C HIS A 63 18.36 -5.98 15.27
N ASN A 64 19.63 -5.55 15.24
CA ASN A 64 20.56 -5.84 14.15
C ASN A 64 20.86 -7.35 13.98
N ASP A 65 20.65 -8.15 15.03
CA ASP A 65 20.78 -9.61 15.02
C ASP A 65 19.78 -10.29 14.06
N ILE A 66 18.58 -9.72 13.90
CA ILE A 66 17.53 -10.26 13.01
C ILE A 66 17.30 -9.42 11.75
N TYR A 67 17.86 -8.22 11.66
CA TYR A 67 17.69 -7.33 10.52
C TYR A 67 18.03 -7.98 9.16
N PRO A 68 19.15 -8.72 8.99
CA PRO A 68 19.45 -9.40 7.72
C PRO A 68 18.38 -10.43 7.32
N LEU A 69 17.82 -11.16 8.29
CA LEU A 69 16.77 -12.15 8.04
C LEU A 69 15.47 -11.47 7.63
N ALA A 70 15.10 -10.37 8.29
CA ALA A 70 13.93 -9.58 7.91
C ALA A 70 14.05 -9.00 6.49
N LEU A 71 15.25 -8.55 6.10
CA LEU A 71 15.52 -8.06 4.75
C LEU A 71 15.33 -9.17 3.70
N ASP A 72 15.80 -10.39 3.98
CA ASP A 72 15.62 -11.56 3.10
C ASP A 72 14.13 -11.92 2.94
N VAL A 73 13.35 -11.89 4.02
CA VAL A 73 11.89 -12.11 3.97
C VAL A 73 11.21 -11.10 3.04
N VAL A 74 11.55 -9.81 3.15
CA VAL A 74 11.01 -8.77 2.25
C VAL A 74 11.48 -9.02 0.81
N GLY A 75 12.75 -9.33 0.57
CA GLY A 75 13.28 -9.61 -0.77
C GLY A 75 12.58 -10.78 -1.47
N LYS A 76 12.18 -11.82 -0.71
CA LYS A 76 11.42 -12.96 -1.24
C LYS A 76 10.05 -12.57 -1.78
N THR A 77 9.42 -11.51 -1.27
CA THR A 77 8.09 -11.07 -1.78
C THR A 77 8.16 -10.57 -3.21
N SER A 78 9.21 -9.85 -3.61
CA SER A 78 9.44 -9.43 -4.99
C SER A 78 9.66 -10.63 -5.93
N ALA A 79 10.50 -11.58 -5.51
CA ALA A 79 10.77 -12.79 -6.29
C ALA A 79 9.50 -13.64 -6.49
N GLU A 80 8.68 -13.78 -5.44
CA GLU A 80 7.40 -14.48 -5.51
C GLU A 80 6.39 -13.76 -6.42
N PHE A 81 6.33 -12.43 -6.37
CA PHE A 81 5.51 -11.64 -7.28
C PHE A 81 5.91 -11.86 -8.75
N GLU A 82 7.20 -11.73 -9.07
CA GLU A 82 7.71 -11.98 -10.43
C GLU A 82 7.46 -13.40 -10.89
N ARG A 83 7.53 -14.37 -9.97
CA ARG A 83 7.19 -15.76 -10.27
C ARG A 83 5.72 -15.91 -10.64
N ARG A 84 4.81 -15.29 -9.89
CA ARG A 84 3.35 -15.32 -10.19
C ARG A 84 3.04 -14.65 -11.52
N VAL A 85 3.58 -13.46 -11.77
CA VAL A 85 3.36 -12.73 -13.04
C VAL A 85 3.81 -13.56 -14.25
N ARG A 86 4.92 -14.30 -14.15
CA ARG A 86 5.38 -15.18 -15.23
C ARG A 86 4.50 -16.41 -15.43
N GLN A 87 3.74 -16.83 -14.43
CA GLN A 87 2.91 -18.04 -14.47
C GLN A 87 1.47 -17.78 -14.90
N GLY A 88 1.03 -16.51 -14.91
CA GLY A 88 -0.35 -16.11 -15.23
C GLY A 88 -1.28 -16.28 -14.04
#